data_AF-A0A1Y2DH06-F1
#
_entry.id   AF-A0A1Y2DH06-F1
#
_cell.length_a   1.000
_cell.length_b   1.000
_cell.length_c   1.000
_cell.angle_alpha   90.00
_cell.angle_beta   90.00
_cell.angle_gamma   90.00
#
_symmetry.space_group_name_H-M   'P 1'
#
loop_
_entity.id
_entity.type
_entity.pdbx_description
1 polymer ?
#
loop_
_entity_poly.entity_id
_entity_poly.type
_entity_poly.pdbx_seq_one_letter_code
_entity_poly.pdbx_strand_id
1 'polypeptide(L)'
;MAPPMLNHTMFRIKDKDVSLDFYTRILGMELLDSMDGGDFHNYFLGFPEEGKDLTAEQKKATKTARQGVLELCHNHGTESDPEFKGYANGNSEPGRGFGHIAISVDDVEKEQERLLALGVKFKKLTTDGKMRHIAFALDPDGYWLEIVPNRL
;
A
#
# COMPACT_ATOMS: atom_id res chain seq x y z
N MET A 1 -9.43 -13.17 -26.84
CA MET A 1 -8.35 -12.71 -25.93
C MET A 1 -8.95 -11.70 -24.97
N ALA A 2 -8.66 -11.80 -23.67
CA ALA A 2 -9.07 -10.77 -22.71
C ALA A 2 -8.27 -9.47 -22.97
N PRO A 3 -8.85 -8.29 -22.72
CA PRO A 3 -8.11 -7.02 -22.81
C PRO A 3 -6.98 -6.97 -21.77
N PRO A 4 -5.93 -6.16 -22.01
CA PRO A 4 -4.88 -5.94 -21.02
C PRO A 4 -5.45 -5.25 -19.77
N MET A 5 -4.81 -5.50 -18.62
CA MET A 5 -5.23 -5.01 -17.31
C MET A 5 -4.01 -4.54 -16.51
N LEU A 6 -4.08 -3.36 -15.89
CA LEU A 6 -3.09 -2.94 -14.92
C LEU A 6 -3.23 -3.78 -13.66
N ASN A 7 -2.34 -4.75 -13.48
CA ASN A 7 -2.43 -5.74 -12.42
C ASN A 7 -1.87 -5.23 -11.09
N HIS A 8 -0.56 -4.97 -11.03
CA HIS A 8 0.13 -4.59 -9.81
C HIS A 8 0.93 -3.30 -9.93
N THR A 9 1.11 -2.64 -8.79
CA THR A 9 2.16 -1.63 -8.54
C THR A 9 3.12 -2.20 -7.52
N MET A 10 4.44 -2.04 -7.71
CA MET A 10 5.44 -2.60 -6.82
C MET A 10 6.14 -1.52 -5.99
N PHE A 11 6.18 -1.72 -4.68
CA PHE A 11 7.03 -0.97 -3.74
C PHE A 11 8.12 -1.87 -3.18
N ARG A 12 9.31 -1.31 -3.02
CA ARG A 12 10.31 -1.94 -2.17
C ARG A 12 10.06 -1.52 -0.73
N ILE A 13 10.13 -2.46 0.19
CA ILE A 13 9.86 -2.22 1.61
C ILE A 13 11.04 -2.63 2.47
N LYS A 14 11.33 -1.85 3.51
CA LYS A 14 12.45 -2.11 4.42
C LYS A 14 12.19 -3.31 5.33
N ASP A 15 10.99 -3.41 5.87
CA ASP A 15 10.64 -4.44 6.86
C ASP A 15 9.30 -5.06 6.51
N LYS A 16 9.32 -6.37 6.19
CA LYS A 16 8.10 -7.10 5.82
C LYS A 16 7.04 -7.11 6.91
N ASP A 17 7.41 -7.18 8.19
CA ASP A 17 6.43 -7.40 9.26
C ASP A 17 5.66 -6.11 9.54
N VAL A 18 6.37 -4.99 9.55
CA VAL A 18 5.76 -3.67 9.72
C VAL A 18 4.89 -3.31 8.52
N SER A 19 5.35 -3.59 7.30
CA SER A 19 4.59 -3.30 6.09
C SER A 19 3.38 -4.20 5.93
N LEU A 20 3.49 -5.51 6.19
CA LEU A 20 2.35 -6.42 6.15
C LEU A 20 1.30 -6.05 7.20
N ASP A 21 1.69 -5.70 8.42
CA ASP A 21 0.76 -5.23 9.45
C ASP A 21 0.03 -3.95 9.02
N PHE A 22 0.74 -3.00 8.43
CA PHE A 22 0.14 -1.77 7.90
C PHE A 22 -0.89 -2.07 6.81
N TYR A 23 -0.50 -2.78 5.75
CA TYR A 23 -1.40 -3.00 4.62
C TYR A 23 -2.55 -3.96 4.95
N THR A 24 -2.36 -4.91 5.88
CA THR A 24 -3.42 -5.86 6.26
C THR A 24 -4.28 -5.36 7.41
N ARG A 25 -3.74 -5.23 8.63
CA ARG A 25 -4.53 -4.88 9.83
C ARG A 25 -5.03 -3.44 9.80
N ILE A 26 -4.20 -2.49 9.37
CA ILE A 26 -4.57 -1.07 9.38
C ILE A 26 -5.43 -0.72 8.16
N LEU A 27 -4.97 -1.11 6.96
CA LEU A 27 -5.57 -0.70 5.70
C LEU A 27 -6.66 -1.67 5.20
N GLY A 28 -6.67 -2.92 5.67
CA GLY A 28 -7.71 -3.90 5.37
C GLY A 28 -7.48 -4.72 4.10
N MET A 29 -6.26 -4.75 3.55
CA MET A 29 -5.91 -5.64 2.46
C MET A 29 -5.70 -7.09 2.96
N GLU A 30 -5.75 -8.04 2.03
CA GLU A 30 -5.41 -9.43 2.27
C GLU A 30 -4.15 -9.82 1.49
N LEU A 31 -3.33 -10.70 2.09
CA LEU A 31 -2.25 -11.36 1.36
C LEU A 31 -2.83 -12.35 0.35
N LEU A 32 -2.54 -12.12 -0.92
CA LEU A 32 -2.99 -12.95 -2.05
C LEU A 32 -2.02 -14.09 -2.32
N ASP A 33 -0.72 -13.80 -2.32
CA ASP A 33 0.35 -14.77 -2.56
C ASP A 33 1.66 -14.22 -1.99
N SER A 34 2.62 -15.10 -1.78
CA SER A 34 3.99 -14.73 -1.47
C SER A 34 4.95 -15.56 -2.32
N MET A 35 6.04 -14.95 -2.77
CA MET A 35 7.01 -15.58 -3.66
C MET A 35 8.43 -15.32 -3.18
N ASP A 36 9.19 -16.40 -3.02
CA ASP A 36 10.62 -16.35 -2.72
C ASP A 36 11.41 -16.15 -4.02
N GLY A 37 12.20 -15.07 -4.07
CA GLY A 37 13.09 -14.72 -5.16
C GLY A 37 14.56 -15.07 -4.90
N GLY A 38 14.88 -15.66 -3.75
CA GLY A 38 16.23 -15.96 -3.29
C GLY A 38 16.76 -14.89 -2.34
N ASP A 39 17.24 -13.76 -2.89
CA ASP A 39 17.75 -12.62 -2.11
C ASP A 39 16.67 -11.59 -1.74
N PHE A 40 15.45 -11.79 -2.23
CA PHE A 40 14.27 -11.00 -1.89
C PHE A 40 13.03 -11.88 -1.77
N HIS A 41 11.99 -11.33 -1.14
CA HIS A 41 10.66 -11.91 -1.08
C HIS A 41 9.61 -10.92 -1.57
N ASN A 42 8.69 -11.38 -2.40
CA ASN A 42 7.56 -10.58 -2.87
C ASN A 42 6.26 -11.00 -2.15
N TYR A 43 5.51 -10.01 -1.67
CA TYR A 43 4.20 -10.18 -1.05
C TYR A 43 3.16 -9.45 -1.89
N PHE A 44 2.15 -10.15 -2.37
CA PHE A 44 1.10 -9.58 -3.21
C PHE A 44 -0.15 -9.36 -2.38
N LEU A 45 -0.60 -8.12 -2.27
CA LEU A 45 -1.78 -7.75 -1.48
C LEU A 45 -2.87 -7.15 -2.36
N GLY A 46 -4.12 -7.32 -1.93
CA GLY A 46 -5.26 -6.65 -2.54
C GLY A 46 -6.42 -6.58 -1.57
N PHE A 47 -7.35 -5.66 -1.79
CA PHE A 47 -8.57 -5.61 -0.98
C PHE A 47 -9.43 -6.86 -1.15
N PRO A 48 -10.12 -7.33 -0.11
CA PRO A 48 -11.02 -8.47 -0.22
C PRO A 48 -12.11 -8.21 -1.27
N GLU A 49 -12.54 -9.27 -1.96
CA GLU A 49 -13.72 -9.19 -2.82
C GLU A 49 -14.98 -9.21 -1.95
N GLU A 50 -15.86 -8.24 -2.13
CA GLU A 50 -17.06 -8.09 -1.31
C GLU A 50 -17.91 -9.39 -1.32
N GLY A 51 -18.29 -9.85 -0.13
CA GLY A 51 -19.12 -11.05 0.05
C GLY A 51 -18.40 -12.37 -0.24
N LYS A 52 -17.08 -12.37 -0.42
CA LYS A 52 -16.29 -13.61 -0.63
C LYS A 52 -15.31 -13.82 0.53
N ASP A 53 -15.38 -15.01 1.12
CA ASP A 53 -14.34 -15.52 2.00
C ASP A 53 -13.55 -16.58 1.24
N LEU A 54 -12.38 -16.19 0.73
CA LEU A 54 -11.55 -17.03 -0.15
C LEU A 54 -10.48 -17.77 0.64
N THR A 55 -10.22 -19.02 0.30
CA THR A 55 -9.04 -19.75 0.79
C THR A 55 -7.74 -19.13 0.25
N ALA A 56 -6.60 -19.47 0.85
CA ALA A 56 -5.29 -18.98 0.38
C ALA A 56 -5.03 -19.33 -1.10
N GLU A 57 -5.37 -20.54 -1.52
CA GLU A 57 -5.24 -21.02 -2.90
C GLU A 57 -6.14 -20.25 -3.87
N GLN A 58 -7.37 -19.93 -3.44
CA GLN A 58 -8.28 -19.11 -4.23
C GLN A 58 -7.76 -17.68 -4.35
N LYS A 59 -7.29 -17.07 -3.25
CA LYS A 59 -6.66 -15.74 -3.24
C LYS A 59 -5.47 -15.69 -4.20
N LYS A 60 -4.59 -16.70 -4.14
CA LYS A 60 -3.43 -16.84 -5.04
C LYS A 60 -3.83 -16.86 -6.52
N ALA A 61 -4.90 -17.59 -6.85
CA ALA A 61 -5.41 -17.64 -8.21
C ALA A 61 -5.91 -16.27 -8.72
N THR A 62 -6.34 -15.37 -7.82
CA THR A 62 -6.78 -14.02 -8.20
C THR A 62 -5.62 -13.06 -8.50
N LYS A 63 -4.41 -13.32 -7.98
CA LYS A 63 -3.26 -12.39 -8.03
C LYS A 63 -3.05 -11.76 -9.40
N THR A 64 -3.03 -12.55 -10.47
CA THR A 64 -2.77 -12.06 -11.84
C THR A 64 -4.05 -11.79 -12.64
N ALA A 65 -5.21 -12.08 -12.07
CA ALA A 65 -6.53 -12.01 -12.71
C ALA A 65 -7.40 -10.87 -12.15
N ARG A 66 -6.79 -9.90 -11.45
CA ARG A 66 -7.47 -8.72 -10.88
C ARG A 66 -6.68 -7.42 -11.06
N GLN A 67 -7.34 -6.29 -10.85
CA GLN A 67 -6.71 -4.97 -10.72
C GLN A 67 -6.36 -4.66 -9.27
N GLY A 68 -5.52 -3.63 -9.08
CA GLY A 68 -5.28 -3.03 -7.77
C GLY A 68 -4.48 -3.93 -6.82
N VAL A 69 -3.56 -4.73 -7.37
CA VAL A 69 -2.63 -5.50 -6.54
C VAL A 69 -1.46 -4.60 -6.13
N LEU A 70 -1.09 -4.66 -4.86
CA LEU A 70 0.14 -4.06 -4.35
C LEU A 70 1.17 -5.16 -4.15
N GLU A 71 2.28 -5.09 -4.89
CA GLU A 71 3.43 -5.97 -4.71
C GLU A 71 4.43 -5.29 -3.78
N LEU A 72 4.72 -5.92 -2.65
CA LEU A 72 5.76 -5.47 -1.73
C LEU A 72 6.98 -6.36 -1.90
N CYS A 73 8.10 -5.78 -2.31
CA CYS A 73 9.37 -6.44 -2.50
C CYS A 73 10.28 -6.15 -1.31
N HIS A 74 10.54 -7.17 -0.49
CA HIS A 74 11.46 -7.10 0.65
C HIS A 74 12.80 -7.70 0.25
N ASN A 75 13.83 -6.85 0.12
CA ASN A 75 15.21 -7.33 -0.02
C ASN A 75 15.73 -7.73 1.37
N HIS A 76 16.21 -8.96 1.51
CA HIS A 76 16.60 -9.51 2.81
C HIS A 76 17.71 -8.69 3.49
N GLY A 77 17.57 -8.45 4.79
CA GLY A 77 18.55 -7.78 5.62
C GLY A 77 18.38 -6.26 5.73
N THR A 78 17.57 -5.64 4.86
CA THR A 78 17.31 -4.19 4.88
C THR A 78 16.67 -3.71 6.19
N GLU A 79 15.89 -4.56 6.85
CA GLU A 79 15.27 -4.34 8.17
C GLU A 79 16.31 -4.20 9.29
N SER A 80 17.46 -4.85 9.15
CA SER A 80 18.51 -4.95 10.18
C SER A 80 19.77 -4.16 9.87
N ASP A 81 19.90 -3.64 8.64
CA ASP A 81 21.07 -2.87 8.22
C ASP A 81 21.02 -1.43 8.80
N PRO A 82 21.97 -1.05 9.68
CA PRO A 82 22.04 0.30 10.24
C PRO A 82 22.45 1.37 9.23
N GLU A 83 23.11 0.97 8.14
CA GLU A 83 23.50 1.88 7.06
C GLU A 83 22.38 2.10 6.06
N PHE A 84 21.39 1.20 6.00
CA PHE A 84 20.24 1.35 5.11
C PHE A 84 19.29 2.47 5.59
N LYS A 85 19.32 3.61 4.88
CA LYS A 85 18.55 4.82 5.20
C LYS A 85 17.07 4.75 4.79
N GLY A 86 16.63 3.63 4.21
CA GLY A 86 15.27 3.45 3.68
C GLY A 86 15.20 3.67 2.18
N TYR A 87 14.07 3.28 1.59
CA TYR A 87 13.80 3.48 0.17
C TYR A 87 13.36 4.92 -0.12
N ALA A 88 13.66 5.38 -1.34
CA ALA A 88 13.16 6.67 -1.81
C ALA A 88 11.68 6.56 -2.16
N ASN A 89 10.85 7.41 -1.55
CA ASN A 89 9.41 7.48 -1.82
C ASN A 89 9.04 8.25 -3.11
N GLY A 90 10.03 8.83 -3.80
CA GLY A 90 9.84 9.59 -5.05
C GLY A 90 9.27 11.00 -4.89
N ASN A 91 9.04 11.49 -3.66
CA ASN A 91 8.48 12.82 -3.40
C ASN A 91 9.50 13.85 -2.88
N SER A 92 10.76 13.44 -2.72
CA SER A 92 11.85 14.27 -2.18
C SER A 92 13.03 14.38 -3.18
N GLU A 93 13.83 15.44 -3.05
CA GLU A 93 15.07 15.60 -3.82
C GLU A 93 16.22 14.77 -3.22
N PRO A 94 17.25 14.38 -4.01
CA PRO A 94 17.40 14.55 -5.46
C PRO A 94 16.87 13.31 -6.20
N GLY A 95 15.58 13.23 -6.48
CA GLY A 95 15.01 11.98 -6.99
C GLY A 95 13.49 11.93 -7.08
N ARG A 96 12.85 13.04 -7.44
CA ARG A 96 11.41 13.05 -7.69
C ARG A 96 11.04 12.14 -8.87
N GLY A 97 9.99 11.35 -8.70
CA GLY A 97 9.56 10.35 -9.69
C GLY A 97 8.17 9.82 -9.38
N PHE A 98 8.10 8.61 -8.81
CA PHE A 98 6.83 8.05 -8.31
C PHE A 98 6.19 9.00 -7.27
N GLY A 99 4.87 9.15 -7.32
CA GLY A 99 4.11 10.02 -6.42
C GLY A 99 3.45 9.25 -5.28
N HIS A 100 2.40 8.50 -5.59
CA HIS A 100 1.58 7.81 -4.59
C HIS A 100 0.71 6.74 -5.26
N ILE A 101 0.17 5.84 -4.44
CA ILE A 101 -1.06 5.11 -4.77
C ILE A 101 -2.25 5.82 -4.12
N ALA A 102 -3.45 5.54 -4.62
CA ALA A 102 -4.69 6.10 -4.08
C ALA A 102 -5.66 5.01 -3.67
N ILE A 103 -6.39 5.24 -2.58
CA ILE A 103 -7.52 4.42 -2.15
C ILE A 103 -8.78 5.27 -2.10
N SER A 104 -9.89 4.65 -2.50
CA SER A 104 -11.21 5.29 -2.47
C SER A 104 -11.99 4.83 -1.23
N VAL A 105 -12.58 5.79 -0.52
CA VAL A 105 -13.37 5.54 0.69
C VAL A 105 -14.70 6.28 0.64
N ASP A 106 -15.68 5.86 1.44
CA ASP A 106 -16.97 6.55 1.53
C ASP A 106 -16.86 7.92 2.22
N ASP A 107 -15.98 8.03 3.22
CA ASP A 107 -15.81 9.23 4.05
C ASP A 107 -14.33 9.43 4.39
N VAL A 108 -13.71 10.44 3.77
CA VAL A 108 -12.28 10.74 3.91
C VAL A 108 -11.94 11.24 5.32
N GLU A 109 -12.81 12.02 5.95
CA GLU A 109 -12.55 12.57 7.29
C GLU A 109 -12.62 11.45 8.33
N LYS A 110 -13.65 10.61 8.25
CA LYS A 110 -13.79 9.46 9.15
C LYS A 110 -12.65 8.45 8.99
N GLU A 111 -12.22 8.18 7.76
CA GLU A 111 -11.08 7.30 7.53
C GLU A 111 -9.78 7.92 8.05
N GLN A 112 -9.56 9.21 7.82
CA GLN A 112 -8.42 9.94 8.39
C GLN A 112 -8.39 9.84 9.92
N GLU A 113 -9.52 10.05 10.60
CA GLU A 113 -9.62 9.90 12.06
C GLU A 113 -9.27 8.48 12.52
N ARG A 114 -9.80 7.46 11.83
CA ARG A 114 -9.50 6.05 12.14
C ARG A 114 -8.01 5.75 12.01
N LEU A 115 -7.38 6.20 10.91
CA LEU A 115 -5.95 5.97 10.66
C LEU A 115 -5.08 6.72 11.68
N LEU A 116 -5.41 7.97 12.01
CA LEU A 116 -4.73 8.73 13.06
C LEU A 116 -4.83 8.02 14.43
N ALA A 117 -6.00 7.49 14.78
CA ALA A 117 -6.20 6.74 16.03
C ALA A 117 -5.38 5.43 16.08
N LEU A 118 -5.05 4.86 14.91
CA LEU A 118 -4.16 3.70 14.77
C LEU A 118 -2.67 4.08 14.69
N GLY A 119 -2.34 5.36 14.84
CA GLY A 119 -0.95 5.86 14.84
C GLY A 119 -0.34 6.07 13.47
N VAL A 120 -1.15 6.06 12.40
CA VAL A 120 -0.67 6.31 11.03
C VAL A 120 -0.21 7.76 10.90
N LYS A 121 0.94 7.96 10.25
CA LYS A 121 1.48 9.29 9.96
C LYS A 121 0.84 9.86 8.70
N PHE A 122 0.68 11.17 8.65
CA PHE A 122 0.12 11.88 7.51
C PHE A 122 1.11 12.88 6.94
N LYS A 123 1.15 12.95 5.61
CA LYS A 123 1.80 14.05 4.89
C LYS A 123 0.91 15.28 4.82
N LYS A 124 -0.41 15.07 4.69
CA LYS A 124 -1.42 16.11 4.53
C LYS A 124 -2.75 15.64 5.12
N LEU A 125 -3.35 16.46 5.97
CA LEU A 125 -4.71 16.26 6.47
C LEU A 125 -5.75 16.96 5.60
N THR A 126 -7.03 16.62 5.75
CA THR A 126 -8.16 17.33 5.11
C THR A 126 -8.24 18.80 5.53
N THR A 127 -7.72 19.14 6.71
CA THR A 127 -7.64 20.52 7.21
C THR A 127 -6.54 21.34 6.55
N ASP A 128 -5.59 20.71 5.86
CA ASP A 128 -4.39 21.34 5.33
C ASP A 128 -4.61 21.88 3.91
N GLY A 129 -4.14 23.11 3.68
CA GLY A 129 -4.19 23.74 2.37
C GLY A 129 -5.62 24.03 1.87
N LYS A 130 -5.77 24.12 0.54
CA LYS A 130 -7.05 24.47 -0.10
C LYS A 130 -7.90 23.25 -0.48
N MET A 131 -7.27 22.10 -0.72
CA MET A 131 -7.98 20.87 -1.10
C MET A 131 -8.39 20.09 0.14
N ARG A 132 -9.63 20.31 0.59
CA ARG A 132 -10.14 19.73 1.85
C ARG A 132 -10.78 18.35 1.72
N HIS A 133 -10.98 17.86 0.49
CA HIS A 133 -11.67 16.60 0.21
C HIS A 133 -10.72 15.39 0.05
N ILE A 134 -9.42 15.58 0.27
CA ILE A 134 -8.41 14.52 0.18
C ILE A 134 -7.43 14.60 1.35
N ALA A 135 -6.84 13.46 1.68
CA ALA A 135 -5.74 13.35 2.64
C ALA A 135 -4.59 12.50 2.06
N PHE A 136 -3.38 12.63 2.60
CA PHE A 136 -2.25 11.77 2.27
C PHE A 136 -1.69 11.15 3.54
N ALA A 137 -1.91 9.85 3.71
CA ALA A 137 -1.25 9.03 4.71
C ALA A 137 0.16 8.62 4.24
N LEU A 138 0.99 8.18 5.18
CA LEU A 138 2.31 7.62 4.92
C LEU A 138 2.34 6.17 5.38
N ASP A 139 2.82 5.29 4.52
CA ASP A 139 3.14 3.92 4.91
C ASP A 139 4.45 3.87 5.75
N PRO A 140 4.86 2.69 6.25
CA PRO A 140 6.06 2.56 7.07
C PRO A 140 7.36 3.02 6.39
N ASP A 141 7.46 2.87 5.07
CA ASP A 141 8.60 3.30 4.25
C ASP A 141 8.46 4.77 3.78
N GLY A 142 7.35 5.43 4.11
CA GLY A 142 7.07 6.81 3.78
C GLY A 142 6.55 7.03 2.37
N TYR A 143 6.09 5.97 1.67
CA TYR A 143 5.28 6.11 0.46
C TYR A 143 3.97 6.80 0.80
N TRP A 144 3.52 7.64 -0.13
CA TRP A 144 2.30 8.41 0.06
C TRP A 144 1.11 7.57 -0.39
N LEU A 145 0.07 7.57 0.43
CA LEU A 145 -1.23 6.96 0.18
C LEU A 145 -2.27 8.07 0.13
N GLU A 146 -2.76 8.37 -1.06
CA GLU A 146 -3.86 9.31 -1.24
C GLU A 146 -5.19 8.66 -0.81
N ILE A 147 -5.98 9.40 -0.03
CA ILE A 147 -7.32 8.99 0.39
C ILE A 147 -8.31 9.92 -0.30
N VAL A 148 -9.13 9.35 -1.18
CA VAL A 148 -10.10 10.07 -2.02
C VAL A 148 -11.51 9.54 -1.80
N PRO A 149 -12.56 10.35 -2.01
CA PRO A 149 -13.93 9.87 -1.94
C PRO A 149 -14.23 8.95 -3.14
N ASN A 150 -15.01 7.88 -2.90
CA ASN A 150 -15.44 6.96 -3.96
C ASN A 150 -16.58 7.50 -4.85
N ARG A 151 -17.08 8.70 -4.52
CA ARG A 151 -18.07 9.47 -5.27
C ARG A 151 -17.63 10.92 -5.28
N LEU A 152 -17.32 11.45 -6.48
CA LEU A 152 -17.07 12.86 -6.71
C LEU A 152 -18.36 13.58 -7.13
#